data_AF-A0A935Q7Q5-F1
#
_entry.id   AF-A0A935Q7Q5-F1
#
_cell.length_a   1.000
_cell.length_b   1.000
_cell.length_c   1.000
_cell.angle_alpha   90.00
_cell.angle_beta   90.00
_cell.angle_gamma   90.00
#
_symmetry.space_group_name_H-M   'P 1'
#
loop_
_entity.id
_entity.type
_entity.pdbx_description
1 polymer ?
#
loop_
_entity_poly.entity_id
_entity_poly.type
_entity_poly.pdbx_seq_one_letter_code
_entity_poly.pdbx_strand_id
1 'polypeptide(L)'
;MNHPFYNDQAYIAESFHLVDDFTEQTARLAFFKINSYKLSLIKSSFIKSREDLKTNIKSSLLNYTSGGIILAELGFFSSEVDN
;
A
#
# COMPACT_ATOMS: atom_id res chain seq x y z
N MET A 1 -27.85 25.23 21.60
CA MET A 1 -26.91 24.13 21.35
C MET A 1 -26.44 24.25 19.91
N ASN A 2 -25.21 24.75 19.69
CA ASN A 2 -24.61 24.79 18.37
C ASN A 2 -24.11 23.38 18.07
N HIS A 3 -24.89 22.57 17.35
CA HIS A 3 -24.34 21.38 16.72
C HIS A 3 -23.39 21.85 15.62
N PRO A 4 -22.08 21.57 15.69
CA PRO A 4 -21.23 21.72 14.52
C PRO A 4 -21.79 20.73 13.49
N PHE A 5 -22.39 21.26 12.43
CA PHE A 5 -22.70 20.46 11.25
C PHE A 5 -21.34 20.05 10.66
N TYR A 6 -20.91 18.83 10.97
CA TYR A 6 -19.80 18.22 10.28
C TYR A 6 -20.21 18.08 8.81
N ASN A 7 -19.44 18.72 7.93
CA ASN A 7 -19.71 18.63 6.50
C ASN A 7 -19.18 17.29 6.01
N ASP A 8 -20.05 16.28 6.03
CA ASP A 8 -19.73 14.92 5.60
C ASP A 8 -19.14 14.89 4.18
N GLN A 9 -19.55 15.81 3.30
CA GLN A 9 -19.00 15.90 1.94
C GLN A 9 -17.54 16.36 1.92
N ALA A 10 -17.18 17.32 2.78
CA ALA A 10 -15.81 17.79 2.90
C ALA A 10 -14.89 16.71 3.49
N TYR A 11 -15.38 15.98 4.50
CA TYR A 11 -14.66 14.84 5.08
C TYR A 11 -14.44 13.71 4.07
N ILE A 12 -15.46 13.38 3.28
CA ILE A 12 -15.36 12.38 2.22
C ILE A 12 -14.36 12.85 1.14
N ALA A 13 -14.42 14.11 0.71
CA ALA A 13 -13.50 14.65 -0.29
C ALA A 13 -12.04 14.65 0.21
N GLU A 14 -11.80 15.02 1.46
CA GLU A 14 -10.48 14.93 2.09
C GLU A 14 -9.97 13.48 2.14
N SER A 15 -10.85 12.53 2.48
CA SER A 15 -10.50 11.11 2.51
C SER A 15 -10.07 10.59 1.14
N PHE A 16 -10.77 10.98 0.07
CA PHE A 16 -10.35 10.62 -1.30
C PHE A 16 -9.02 11.27 -1.68
N HIS A 17 -8.82 12.56 -1.36
CA HIS A 17 -7.56 13.23 -1.63
C HIS A 17 -6.36 12.58 -0.92
N LEU A 18 -6.53 12.16 0.35
CA LEU A 18 -5.48 11.46 1.09
C LEU A 18 -5.11 10.11 0.44
N VAL A 19 -6.11 9.38 -0.07
CA VAL A 19 -5.89 8.12 -0.78
C VAL A 19 -5.15 8.34 -2.10
N ASP A 20 -5.53 9.37 -2.85
CA ASP A 20 -4.87 9.72 -4.11
C ASP A 20 -3.41 10.13 -3.89
N ASP A 21 -3.16 11.00 -2.91
CA ASP A 21 -1.80 11.44 -2.54
C ASP A 21 -0.94 10.25 -2.09
N PHE A 22 -1.49 9.37 -1.24
CA PHE A 22 -0.81 8.16 -0.81
C PHE A 22 -0.47 7.25 -1.99
N THR A 23 -1.41 7.08 -2.92
CA THR A 23 -1.24 6.24 -4.11
C THR A 23 -0.16 6.81 -5.02
N GLU A 24 -0.16 8.11 -5.27
CA GLU A 24 0.85 8.78 -6.08
C GLU A 24 2.25 8.63 -5.47
N GLN A 25 2.39 8.92 -4.18
CA GLN A 25 3.69 8.81 -3.49
C GLN A 25 4.20 7.36 -3.48
N THR A 26 3.31 6.39 -3.26
CA THR A 26 3.65 4.96 -3.29
C THR A 26 4.10 4.53 -4.69
N ALA A 27 3.44 5.00 -5.74
CA ALA A 27 3.84 4.73 -7.12
C ALA A 27 5.23 5.30 -7.44
N ARG A 28 5.52 6.54 -7.01
CA ARG A 28 6.86 7.15 -7.15
C ARG A 28 7.92 6.34 -6.41
N LEU A 29 7.65 5.92 -5.18
CA LEU A 29 8.56 5.08 -4.40
C LEU A 29 8.81 3.72 -5.09
N ALA A 30 7.76 3.09 -5.64
CA ALA A 30 7.87 1.85 -6.38
C ALA A 30 8.79 2.00 -7.60
N PHE A 31 8.61 3.09 -8.36
CA PHE A 31 9.47 3.42 -9.50
C PHE A 31 10.95 3.52 -9.09
N PHE A 32 11.26 4.24 -8.01
CA PHE A 32 12.64 4.39 -7.54
C PHE A 32 13.26 3.07 -7.06
N LYS A 33 12.51 2.23 -6.35
CA LYS A 33 12.97 0.91 -5.89
C LYS A 33 13.31 -0.01 -7.07
N ILE A 34 12.42 -0.09 -8.06
CA ILE A 34 12.62 -0.90 -9.27
C ILE A 34 13.85 -0.42 -10.04
N ASN A 35 14.00 0.89 -10.25
CA ASN A 35 15.13 1.42 -10.99
C ASN A 35 16.46 1.26 -10.25
N SER A 36 16.47 1.45 -8.93
CA SER A 36 17.65 1.19 -8.10
C SER A 36 18.09 -0.28 -8.21
N TYR A 37 17.13 -1.21 -8.19
CA TYR A 37 17.43 -2.63 -8.39
C TYR A 37 17.96 -2.91 -9.80
N LYS A 38 17.35 -2.35 -10.86
CA LYS A 38 17.86 -2.48 -12.24
C LYS A 38 19.30 -1.98 -12.38
N LEU A 39 19.62 -0.83 -11.78
CA LEU A 39 20.99 -0.29 -11.78
C LEU A 39 21.97 -1.23 -11.06
N SER A 40 21.55 -1.86 -9.96
CA SER A 40 22.37 -2.85 -9.24
C SER A 40 22.65 -4.11 -10.05
N LEU A 41 21.81 -4.44 -11.05
CA LEU A 41 22.06 -5.57 -11.96
C LEU A 41 23.15 -5.26 -12.99
N ILE A 42 23.33 -3.99 -13.36
CA ILE A 42 24.28 -3.56 -14.39
C ILE A 42 25.70 -3.46 -13.80
N LYS A 43 25.84 -2.98 -12.56
CA LYS A 43 27.14 -2.71 -11.94
C LYS A 43 27.46 -3.69 -10.81
N SER A 44 28.53 -4.47 -10.97
CA SER A 44 29.00 -5.46 -9.98
C SER A 44 29.41 -4.86 -8.62
N SER A 45 29.74 -3.57 -8.58
CA SER A 45 30.02 -2.85 -7.32
C SER A 45 28.84 -2.83 -6.34
N PHE A 46 27.61 -3.09 -6.82
CA PHE A 46 26.39 -3.06 -6.03
C PHE A 46 25.91 -4.44 -5.58
N ILE A 47 26.73 -5.49 -5.68
CA ILE A 47 26.32 -6.87 -5.33
C ILE A 47 25.77 -6.99 -3.90
N LYS A 48 26.39 -6.35 -2.90
CA LYS A 48 25.90 -6.39 -1.51
C LYS A 48 24.55 -5.68 -1.37
N SER A 49 24.41 -4.49 -1.96
CA SER A 49 23.14 -3.76 -1.99
C SER A 49 22.05 -4.43 -2.82
N ARG A 50 22.38 -5.32 -3.75
CA ARG A 50 21.42 -5.99 -4.63
C ARG A 50 20.49 -6.92 -3.86
N GLU A 51 21.04 -7.75 -2.96
CA GLU A 51 20.20 -8.65 -2.15
C GLU A 51 19.33 -7.86 -1.15
N ASP A 52 19.86 -6.77 -0.60
CA ASP A 52 19.08 -5.86 0.25
C ASP A 52 17.92 -5.21 -0.53
N LEU A 53 18.20 -4.71 -1.73
CA LEU A 53 17.18 -4.12 -2.63
C LEU A 53 16.12 -5.15 -3.05
N LYS A 54 16.54 -6.38 -3.35
CA LYS A 54 15.63 -7.48 -3.70
C LYS A 54 14.72 -7.84 -2.54
N THR A 55 15.26 -7.93 -1.33
CA THR A 55 14.49 -8.19 -0.11
C THR A 55 13.51 -7.07 0.16
N ASN A 56 13.94 -5.81 0.02
CA ASN A 56 13.11 -4.63 0.18
C ASN A 56 11.93 -4.61 -0.83
N ILE A 57 12.19 -4.91 -2.11
CA ILE A 57 11.12 -4.98 -3.12
C ILE A 57 10.11 -6.08 -2.77
N LYS A 58 10.57 -7.26 -2.36
CA LYS A 58 9.67 -8.37 -2.00
C LYS A 58 8.80 -8.05 -0.78
N SER A 59 9.35 -7.42 0.24
CA SER A 59 8.61 -7.12 1.47
C SER A 59 7.65 -5.94 1.34
N SER A 60 7.91 -5.00 0.41
CA SER A 60 7.18 -3.73 0.37
C SER A 60 6.43 -3.41 -0.93
N LEU A 61 6.73 -4.10 -2.04
CA LEU A 61 6.03 -3.90 -3.32
C LEU A 61 5.31 -5.15 -3.81
N LEU A 62 5.88 -6.34 -3.52
CA LEU A 62 5.35 -7.62 -3.97
C LEU A 62 4.75 -8.42 -2.80
N ASN A 63 4.29 -7.73 -1.76
CA ASN A 63 3.56 -8.31 -0.65
C ASN A 63 2.14 -8.67 -1.13
N TYR A 64 2.01 -9.83 -1.77
CA TYR A 64 0.70 -10.36 -2.11
C TYR A 64 -0.12 -10.59 -0.84
N THR A 65 -1.23 -9.86 -0.71
CA THR A 65 -2.26 -10.13 0.28
C THR A 65 -3.36 -10.95 -0.39
N SER A 66 -3.63 -12.15 0.15
CA SER A 66 -4.74 -12.97 -0.33
C SER A 66 -6.06 -12.22 -0.15
N GLY A 67 -6.93 -12.29 -1.17
CA GLY A 67 -8.27 -11.68 -1.08
C GLY A 67 -9.08 -12.20 0.10
N GLY A 68 -8.85 -13.44 0.55
CA GLY A 68 -9.49 -13.99 1.73
C GLY A 68 -9.11 -13.27 3.03
N ILE A 69 -7.88 -12.76 3.15
CA ILE A 69 -7.44 -11.97 4.30
C ILE A 69 -8.17 -10.62 4.33
N ILE A 70 -8.28 -9.97 3.18
CA ILE A 70 -9.01 -8.70 3.03
C ILE A 70 -10.49 -8.89 3.38
N LEU A 71 -11.12 -9.94 2.83
CA LEU A 71 -12.52 -10.25 3.10
C LEU A 71 -12.77 -10.59 4.58
N ALA A 72 -11.87 -11.31 5.22
CA ALA A 72 -11.95 -11.58 6.65
C ALA A 72 -11.84 -10.30 7.50
N GLU A 73 -10.91 -9.40 7.17
CA GLU A 73 -10.75 -8.11 7.86
C GLU A 73 -11.99 -7.21 7.71
N LEU A 74 -12.63 -7.24 6.54
CA LEU A 74 -13.89 -6.53 6.27
C LEU A 74 -15.12 -7.20 6.91
N GLY A 75 -14.94 -8.29 7.66
CA GLY A 75 -16.03 -9.00 8.33
C GLY A 75 -16.96 -9.78 7.39
N PHE A 76 -16.55 -10.02 6.14
CA PHE A 76 -17.33 -10.75 5.14
C PHE A 76 -17.61 -12.19 5.57
N PHE A 77 -16.63 -12.83 6.23
CA PHE A 77 -16.80 -14.12 6.87
C PHE A 77 -17.29 -13.93 8.31
N SER A 78 -18.49 -13.38 8.47
CA SER A 78 -19.23 -13.51 9.73
C SER A 78 -19.57 -14.99 9.90
N SER A 79 -19.33 -15.57 11.08
CA SER A 79 -19.71 -16.96 11.35
C SER A 79 -21.17 -17.17 10.99
N GLU A 80 -21.48 -18.32 10.40
CA GLU A 80 -22.85 -18.83 10.33
C GLU A 80 -23.48 -18.63 11.72
N VAL A 81 -24.42 -17.68 11.83
CA VAL A 81 -25.35 -17.68 12.94
C VAL A 81 -26.43 -18.64 12.49
N ASP A 82 -26.43 -19.81 13.13
CA ASP A 82 -27.35 -20.94 12.93
C ASP A 82 -28.77 -20.51 12.54
N ASN A 83 -29.31 -21.19 11.52
CA ASN A 83 -30.73 -21.14 11.12
C ASN A 83 -31.68 -21.44 12.29
#